data_AF-A0A939WTT6-F1
#
_entry.id   AF-A0A939WTT6-F1
#
_cell.length_a   1.000
_cell.length_b   1.000
_cell.length_c   1.000
_cell.angle_alpha   90.00
_cell.angle_beta   90.00
_cell.angle_gamma   90.00
#
_symmetry.space_group_name_H-M   'P 1'
#
loop_
_entity.id
_entity.type
_entity.pdbx_description
1 polymer ?
#
loop_
_entity_poly.entity_id
_entity_poly.type
_entity_poly.pdbx_seq_one_letter_code
_entity_poly.pdbx_strand_id
1 'polypeptide(L)'
;MTVVKGVMRQCLALCAACAASVALSGPLDARLSFSLDGGKSWTNDFPTVVPGAVVRVRAAYTVADSWEKRDVICASIQTDKPFASQTKKMDNGGYMQRHKRYWKSSRENGEYVWDLDTGGLPPGTQMFMLDICYWRQDDNGKACERITDHQPFYLKLTQDITDALQRRIDDTWRSGGGTVTVSKGDWTVRSLRLRSGITLHLEKDAHLWASREPRDYDGILENDRVEKFGGYPVHLGKEDLSRRWENAIVKIYAATNVAIVGEQGSFIDGGNCADPTGEEGYRGPHGVWAACATNVTLRNVTLRNTGNWATRFIHCADLVFEGMTILGGHDGVHVRASDGVRIANCNIDTGDDSIAGYANRDVLVTNCVLRSACSPFRFGGRNVLVVDSRAIGPADYPHRWTLTGAEKLRGAGPDEVAGRRTTGCAFQPFTDLRLRTWLKPGNIVFRNVTFENANRFMVFMNGLAAIWQDGVPIEDILFENCIIRGMVEPSVVYAPEEHPLKLVFRNCEFSFRERKEAAFLVKNVNVVTENVKTSNVGVFAAERKGLSYDDVPEFPSWRVESAEQRAKWGLPPLRTAK
;
A
#
# COMPACT_ATOMS: atom_id res chain seq x y z
N MET A 1 18.66 -2.59 -32.12
CA MET A 1 17.97 -1.70 -31.14
C MET A 1 16.83 -0.87 -31.77
N THR A 2 16.31 -1.22 -32.96
CA THR A 2 15.34 -0.37 -33.70
C THR A 2 14.01 -1.07 -34.04
N VAL A 3 13.84 -2.36 -33.72
CA VAL A 3 12.58 -3.10 -34.00
C VAL A 3 11.67 -3.22 -32.77
N VAL A 4 12.20 -3.11 -31.55
CA VAL A 4 11.42 -3.20 -30.30
C VAL A 4 10.71 -1.88 -29.95
N LYS A 5 11.12 -0.74 -30.53
CA LYS A 5 10.49 0.57 -30.29
C LYS A 5 9.20 0.82 -31.11
N GLY A 6 8.94 0.04 -32.15
CA GLY A 6 7.78 0.22 -33.05
C GLY A 6 6.47 -0.34 -32.47
N VAL A 7 6.53 -1.51 -31.82
CA VAL A 7 5.33 -2.19 -31.29
C VAL A 7 4.89 -1.59 -29.95
N MET A 8 5.82 -1.21 -29.07
CA MET A 8 5.49 -0.58 -27.79
C MET A 8 4.89 0.83 -27.97
N ARG A 9 5.30 1.61 -28.97
CA ARG A 9 4.73 2.95 -29.22
C ARG A 9 3.32 2.91 -29.79
N GLN A 10 2.94 1.86 -30.55
CA GLN A 10 1.55 1.72 -31.02
C GLN A 10 0.62 1.27 -29.88
N CYS A 11 1.07 0.43 -28.94
CA CYS A 11 0.29 0.09 -27.75
C CYS A 11 0.19 1.26 -26.75
N LEU A 12 1.27 1.99 -26.50
CA LEU A 12 1.26 3.14 -25.57
C LEU A 12 0.51 4.37 -26.12
N ALA A 13 0.47 4.57 -27.44
CA ALA A 13 -0.31 5.66 -28.05
C ALA A 13 -1.82 5.42 -27.96
N LEU A 14 -2.27 4.16 -27.87
CA LEU A 14 -3.66 3.81 -27.54
C LEU A 14 -3.95 3.90 -26.03
N CYS A 15 -2.94 3.71 -25.17
CA CYS A 15 -3.08 3.80 -23.70
C CYS A 15 -3.31 5.22 -23.17
N ALA A 16 -2.88 6.28 -23.86
CA ALA A 16 -2.99 7.65 -23.35
C ALA A 16 -4.33 8.33 -23.62
N ALA A 17 -5.24 7.73 -24.39
CA ALA A 17 -6.53 8.32 -24.74
C ALA A 17 -7.76 7.60 -24.12
N CYS A 18 -7.56 6.48 -23.42
CA CYS A 18 -8.67 5.69 -22.86
C CYS A 18 -8.65 5.57 -21.33
N ALA A 19 -7.73 6.26 -20.64
CA ALA A 19 -7.81 6.47 -19.19
C ALA A 19 -8.78 7.62 -18.88
N ALA A 20 -10.00 7.52 -19.38
CA ALA A 20 -11.13 8.20 -18.81
C ALA A 20 -11.96 7.12 -18.12
N SER A 21 -12.49 7.41 -16.95
CA SER A 21 -13.82 6.92 -16.63
C SER A 21 -14.70 7.28 -17.83
N VAL A 22 -14.91 6.36 -18.77
CA VAL A 22 -15.88 6.57 -19.82
C VAL A 22 -17.22 6.46 -19.10
N ALA A 23 -17.70 7.61 -18.62
CA ALA A 23 -19.12 7.83 -18.51
C ALA A 23 -19.68 7.51 -19.90
N LEU A 24 -20.28 6.33 -20.00
CA LEU A 24 -20.85 5.80 -21.22
C LEU A 24 -21.97 6.74 -21.66
N SER A 25 -21.68 7.60 -22.63
CA SER A 25 -22.71 8.30 -23.40
C SER A 25 -23.16 7.50 -24.62
N GLY A 26 -22.95 6.18 -24.61
CA GLY A 26 -23.40 5.22 -25.61
C GLY A 26 -24.40 4.21 -25.00
N PRO A 27 -25.16 3.46 -25.83
CA PRO A 27 -26.32 2.68 -25.40
C PRO A 27 -26.03 1.42 -24.57
N LEU A 28 -24.78 1.17 -24.15
CA LEU A 28 -24.33 -0.05 -23.48
C LEU A 28 -23.56 0.25 -22.19
N ASP A 29 -24.05 -0.23 -21.04
CA ASP A 29 -23.30 -0.31 -19.78
C ASP A 29 -22.82 -1.73 -19.54
N ALA A 30 -21.52 -1.98 -19.53
CA ALA A 30 -20.91 -3.30 -19.43
C ALA A 30 -20.10 -3.46 -18.13
N ARG A 31 -20.32 -4.56 -17.42
CA ARG A 31 -19.59 -4.95 -16.19
C ARG A 31 -18.98 -6.34 -16.38
N LEU A 32 -17.68 -6.47 -16.10
CA LEU A 32 -16.98 -7.75 -16.14
C LEU A 32 -16.83 -8.31 -14.73
N SER A 33 -17.06 -9.61 -14.57
CA SER A 33 -16.76 -10.37 -13.37
C SER A 33 -16.07 -11.69 -13.72
N PHE A 34 -15.10 -12.11 -12.93
CA PHE A 34 -14.40 -13.41 -13.13
C PHE A 34 -14.83 -14.42 -12.06
N SER A 35 -14.77 -15.72 -12.35
CA SER A 35 -14.97 -16.80 -11.38
C SER A 35 -14.07 -18.00 -11.68
N LEU A 36 -13.59 -18.70 -10.66
CA LEU A 36 -12.80 -19.95 -10.82
C LEU A 36 -13.66 -21.21 -10.67
N ASP A 37 -14.88 -21.08 -10.12
CA ASP A 37 -15.78 -22.18 -9.76
C ASP A 37 -17.27 -21.87 -9.99
N GLY A 38 -17.61 -20.69 -10.53
CA GLY A 38 -19.00 -20.27 -10.76
C GLY A 38 -19.69 -19.65 -9.55
N GLY A 39 -18.97 -19.36 -8.45
CA GLY A 39 -19.56 -18.80 -7.22
C GLY A 39 -18.97 -17.47 -6.74
N LYS A 40 -17.81 -17.03 -7.22
CA LYS A 40 -17.23 -15.70 -6.90
C LYS A 40 -17.18 -14.80 -8.14
N SER A 41 -17.49 -13.51 -7.98
CA SER A 41 -17.44 -12.49 -9.04
C SER A 41 -16.32 -11.48 -8.74
N TRP A 42 -15.26 -11.46 -9.54
CA TRP A 42 -14.16 -10.49 -9.41
C TRP A 42 -14.36 -9.34 -10.40
N THR A 43 -14.59 -8.11 -9.98
CA THR A 43 -14.59 -6.96 -10.91
C THR A 43 -13.17 -6.42 -11.04
N ASN A 44 -12.61 -6.46 -12.25
CA ASN A 44 -11.32 -5.87 -12.64
C ASN A 44 -10.02 -6.49 -12.09
N ASP A 45 -10.07 -7.64 -11.39
CA ASP A 45 -8.92 -8.20 -10.67
C ASP A 45 -8.59 -9.67 -10.97
N PHE A 46 -7.29 -9.96 -10.93
CA PHE A 46 -6.66 -11.24 -11.28
C PHE A 46 -7.17 -12.41 -10.44
N PRO A 47 -7.75 -13.46 -11.05
CA PRO A 47 -7.97 -14.72 -10.36
C PRO A 47 -6.63 -15.49 -10.25
N THR A 48 -6.33 -16.03 -9.08
CA THR A 48 -5.26 -17.03 -8.90
C THR A 48 -5.64 -18.30 -9.65
N VAL A 49 -4.94 -18.62 -10.74
CA VAL A 49 -5.33 -19.76 -11.58
C VAL A 49 -4.46 -20.96 -11.24
N VAL A 50 -5.05 -21.93 -10.55
CA VAL A 50 -4.44 -23.25 -10.38
C VAL A 50 -4.42 -23.97 -11.73
N PRO A 51 -3.39 -24.77 -12.05
CA PRO A 51 -3.38 -25.58 -13.25
C PRO A 51 -4.66 -26.42 -13.37
N GLY A 52 -5.38 -26.29 -14.48
CA GLY A 52 -6.65 -26.98 -14.72
C GLY A 52 -7.91 -26.23 -14.25
N ALA A 53 -7.79 -25.05 -13.64
CA ALA A 53 -8.96 -24.22 -13.32
C ALA A 53 -9.65 -23.70 -14.58
N VAL A 54 -10.99 -23.70 -14.54
CA VAL A 54 -11.83 -23.05 -15.54
C VAL A 54 -12.12 -21.63 -15.07
N VAL A 55 -11.46 -20.64 -15.68
CA VAL A 55 -11.81 -19.23 -15.45
C VAL A 55 -13.06 -18.91 -16.25
N ARG A 56 -14.17 -18.62 -15.56
CA ARG A 56 -15.37 -18.02 -16.14
C ARG A 56 -15.22 -16.52 -16.16
N VAL A 57 -15.36 -15.92 -17.34
CA VAL A 57 -15.50 -14.47 -17.51
C VAL A 57 -16.96 -14.18 -17.75
N ARG A 58 -17.62 -13.56 -16.77
CA ARG A 58 -18.99 -13.04 -16.82
C ARG A 58 -18.97 -11.59 -17.27
N ALA A 59 -19.39 -11.34 -18.50
CA ALA A 59 -19.76 -10.00 -18.96
C ALA A 59 -21.26 -9.82 -18.78
N ALA A 60 -21.64 -8.85 -17.94
CA ALA A 60 -23.00 -8.36 -17.79
C ALA A 60 -23.16 -7.04 -18.56
N TYR A 61 -24.26 -6.84 -19.26
CA TYR A 61 -24.52 -5.56 -19.91
C TYR A 61 -25.99 -5.15 -19.89
N THR A 62 -26.21 -3.84 -19.80
CA THR A 62 -27.51 -3.17 -19.88
C THR A 62 -27.58 -2.38 -21.18
N VAL A 63 -28.67 -2.52 -21.93
CA VAL A 63 -28.89 -1.77 -23.17
C VAL A 63 -30.09 -0.84 -22.99
N ALA A 64 -30.00 0.39 -23.50
CA ALA A 64 -31.15 1.31 -23.53
C ALA A 64 -32.36 0.69 -24.26
N ASP A 65 -33.58 1.05 -23.85
CA ASP A 65 -34.87 0.42 -24.22
C ASP A 65 -35.22 0.35 -25.73
N SER A 66 -34.37 0.85 -26.62
CA SER A 66 -34.56 0.80 -28.07
C SER A 66 -34.07 -0.51 -28.72
N TRP A 67 -34.09 -1.63 -28.01
CA TRP A 67 -33.63 -2.91 -28.54
C TRP A 67 -34.69 -3.52 -29.46
N GLU A 68 -34.41 -3.52 -30.76
CA GLU A 68 -35.13 -4.40 -31.68
C GLU A 68 -34.54 -5.82 -31.57
N LYS A 69 -35.39 -6.84 -31.70
CA LYS A 69 -35.05 -8.28 -31.64
C LYS A 69 -34.01 -8.75 -32.69
N ARG A 70 -33.34 -7.86 -33.43
CA ARG A 70 -32.48 -8.16 -34.58
C ARG A 70 -31.00 -7.85 -34.35
N ASP A 71 -30.60 -7.14 -33.29
CA ASP A 71 -29.19 -6.77 -33.07
C ASP A 71 -28.30 -7.91 -32.53
N VAL A 72 -26.98 -7.85 -32.76
CA VAL A 72 -26.02 -8.90 -32.36
C VAL A 72 -24.88 -8.33 -31.52
N ILE A 73 -24.54 -9.04 -30.43
CA ILE A 73 -23.35 -8.79 -29.63
C ILE A 73 -22.35 -9.92 -29.84
N CYS A 74 -21.09 -9.55 -30.09
CA CYS A 74 -19.96 -10.46 -30.27
C CYS A 74 -18.93 -10.20 -29.17
N ALA A 75 -18.45 -11.26 -28.52
CA ALA A 75 -17.30 -11.18 -27.62
C ALA A 75 -16.12 -11.94 -28.23
N SER A 76 -14.91 -11.35 -28.21
CA SER A 76 -13.68 -12.05 -28.62
C SER A 76 -12.53 -11.69 -27.70
N ILE A 77 -11.64 -12.64 -27.44
CA ILE A 77 -10.52 -12.45 -26.50
C ILE A 77 -9.22 -12.61 -27.23
N GLN A 78 -8.25 -11.75 -26.92
CA GLN A 78 -6.90 -11.80 -27.47
C GLN A 78 -5.90 -12.21 -26.38
N THR A 79 -5.09 -13.24 -26.66
CA THR A 79 -4.06 -13.78 -25.76
C THR A 79 -2.69 -13.89 -26.46
N ASP A 80 -1.61 -14.07 -25.71
CA ASP A 80 -0.26 -14.36 -26.27
C ASP A 80 -0.02 -15.85 -26.53
N LYS A 81 -0.85 -16.74 -25.96
CA LYS A 81 -0.73 -18.19 -26.09
C LYS A 81 -2.03 -18.85 -26.59
N PRO A 82 -1.95 -19.95 -27.37
CA PRO A 82 -3.12 -20.72 -27.81
C PRO A 82 -3.79 -21.47 -26.64
N PHE A 83 -5.11 -21.75 -26.76
CA PHE A 83 -5.91 -22.42 -25.71
C PHE A 83 -7.13 -23.18 -26.25
N ALA A 84 -7.79 -23.98 -25.38
CA ALA A 84 -8.52 -25.22 -25.72
C ALA A 84 -9.88 -25.10 -26.47
N SER A 85 -10.11 -24.09 -27.29
CA SER A 85 -11.24 -24.09 -28.24
C SER A 85 -10.83 -23.54 -29.61
N GLN A 86 -11.75 -23.33 -30.56
CA GLN A 86 -11.47 -22.80 -31.91
C GLN A 86 -10.75 -21.43 -31.86
N THR A 87 -9.44 -21.46 -31.68
CA THR A 87 -8.55 -20.31 -31.62
C THR A 87 -7.99 -20.03 -33.01
N LYS A 88 -8.10 -18.79 -33.48
CA LYS A 88 -7.47 -18.29 -34.69
C LYS A 88 -6.25 -17.47 -34.29
N LYS A 89 -5.08 -17.79 -34.85
CA LYS A 89 -3.89 -16.91 -34.77
C LYS A 89 -4.16 -15.62 -35.55
N MET A 90 -3.92 -14.48 -34.93
CA MET A 90 -4.07 -13.16 -35.53
C MET A 90 -2.79 -12.68 -36.21
N ASP A 91 -2.91 -11.74 -37.12
CA ASP A 91 -1.79 -11.19 -37.90
C ASP A 91 -0.78 -10.42 -37.04
N ASN A 92 -1.21 -9.95 -35.86
CA ASN A 92 -0.35 -9.30 -34.86
C ASN A 92 0.37 -10.29 -33.92
N GLY A 93 0.27 -11.60 -34.16
CA GLY A 93 0.93 -12.64 -33.37
C GLY A 93 0.15 -13.14 -32.15
N GLY A 94 -0.96 -12.50 -31.77
CA GLY A 94 -1.84 -12.97 -30.71
C GLY A 94 -2.77 -14.11 -31.16
N TYR A 95 -3.43 -14.76 -30.20
CA TYR A 95 -4.42 -15.80 -30.43
C TYR A 95 -5.81 -15.29 -30.04
N MET A 96 -6.81 -15.56 -30.88
CA MET A 96 -8.19 -15.16 -30.63
C MET A 96 -9.12 -16.36 -30.58
N GLN A 97 -9.90 -16.51 -29.51
CA GLN A 97 -11.02 -17.45 -29.49
C GLN A 97 -12.22 -16.84 -30.21
N ARG A 98 -12.70 -17.51 -31.25
CA ARG A 98 -13.93 -17.12 -31.94
C ARG A 98 -15.12 -17.76 -31.27
N HIS A 99 -15.96 -16.99 -30.58
CA HIS A 99 -17.28 -17.48 -30.19
C HIS A 99 -18.28 -17.37 -31.33
N LYS A 100 -19.13 -18.42 -31.42
CA LYS A 100 -20.19 -18.57 -32.42
C LYS A 100 -21.13 -17.37 -32.35
N ARG A 101 -21.41 -16.78 -33.52
CA ARG A 101 -22.58 -15.91 -33.68
C ARG A 101 -23.81 -16.66 -33.13
N TYR A 102 -24.64 -15.95 -32.35
CA TYR A 102 -26.05 -16.21 -32.04
C TYR A 102 -26.45 -16.64 -30.59
N TRP A 103 -27.25 -15.74 -30.00
CA TRP A 103 -28.42 -15.81 -29.08
C TRP A 103 -28.45 -16.71 -27.83
N LYS A 104 -28.57 -16.02 -26.68
CA LYS A 104 -28.87 -16.44 -25.30
C LYS A 104 -27.71 -16.92 -24.43
N SER A 105 -26.93 -15.94 -23.99
CA SER A 105 -26.58 -15.78 -22.57
C SER A 105 -27.83 -15.84 -21.68
N SER A 106 -27.74 -16.43 -20.48
CA SER A 106 -28.85 -16.35 -19.51
C SER A 106 -29.17 -14.88 -19.22
N ARG A 107 -30.45 -14.60 -18.94
CA ARG A 107 -30.86 -13.30 -18.41
C ARG A 107 -30.96 -13.46 -16.89
N GLU A 108 -30.00 -12.90 -16.16
CA GLU A 108 -29.97 -12.91 -14.70
C GLU A 108 -30.15 -11.47 -14.23
N ASN A 109 -31.17 -11.20 -13.41
CA ASN A 109 -31.45 -9.86 -12.85
C ASN A 109 -31.53 -8.72 -13.90
N GLY A 110 -31.95 -9.02 -15.13
CA GLY A 110 -32.08 -8.04 -16.21
C GLY A 110 -30.84 -7.90 -17.10
N GLU A 111 -29.71 -8.48 -16.71
CA GLU A 111 -28.44 -8.43 -17.44
C GLU A 111 -28.24 -9.68 -18.32
N TYR A 112 -27.53 -9.52 -19.44
CA TYR A 112 -27.11 -10.64 -20.28
C TYR A 112 -25.77 -11.20 -19.79
N VAL A 113 -25.69 -12.51 -19.50
CA VAL A 113 -24.51 -13.17 -18.91
C VAL A 113 -23.80 -14.16 -19.85
N TRP A 114 -22.54 -13.90 -20.20
CA TRP A 114 -21.69 -14.83 -20.94
C TRP A 114 -20.78 -15.63 -20.00
N ASP A 115 -20.61 -16.93 -20.24
CA ASP A 115 -19.60 -17.74 -19.55
C ASP A 115 -18.49 -18.12 -20.54
N LEU A 116 -17.29 -17.62 -20.30
CA LEU A 116 -16.10 -18.05 -21.03
C LEU A 116 -15.50 -19.31 -20.37
N ASP A 117 -15.25 -20.36 -21.14
CA ASP A 117 -14.40 -21.47 -20.69
C ASP A 117 -12.98 -21.28 -21.24
N THR A 118 -12.04 -21.06 -20.33
CA THR A 118 -10.62 -20.87 -20.65
C THR A 118 -9.84 -22.18 -20.80
N GLY A 119 -10.43 -23.33 -20.45
CA GLY A 119 -9.89 -24.65 -20.76
C GLY A 119 -8.42 -24.87 -20.36
N GLY A 120 -8.05 -24.57 -19.11
CA GLY A 120 -6.70 -24.86 -18.61
C GLY A 120 -5.59 -24.08 -19.33
N LEU A 121 -5.74 -22.75 -19.44
CA LEU A 121 -4.71 -21.86 -19.98
C LEU A 121 -3.32 -22.16 -19.38
N PRO A 122 -2.24 -22.18 -20.20
CA PRO A 122 -0.89 -22.36 -19.68
C PRO A 122 -0.53 -21.26 -18.65
N PRO A 123 0.23 -21.57 -17.59
CA PRO A 123 0.78 -20.56 -16.69
C PRO A 123 1.57 -19.48 -17.46
N GLY A 124 1.47 -18.23 -17.01
CA GLY A 124 2.10 -17.07 -17.64
C GLY A 124 1.41 -16.58 -18.92
N THR A 125 0.21 -17.06 -19.26
CA THR A 125 -0.56 -16.51 -20.40
C THR A 125 -1.10 -15.14 -20.04
N GLN A 126 -0.91 -14.18 -20.94
CA GLN A 126 -1.48 -12.84 -20.85
C GLN A 126 -2.67 -12.75 -21.80
N MET A 127 -3.82 -12.34 -21.27
CA MET A 127 -4.95 -11.84 -22.05
C MET A 127 -4.80 -10.32 -22.11
N PHE A 128 -4.93 -9.75 -23.29
CA PHE A 128 -4.70 -8.32 -23.52
C PHE A 128 -5.96 -7.57 -23.94
N MET A 129 -7.02 -8.28 -24.32
CA MET A 129 -8.23 -7.67 -24.88
C MET A 129 -9.44 -8.62 -24.83
N LEU A 130 -10.63 -8.06 -24.61
CA LEU A 130 -11.99 -8.63 -24.74
C LEU A 130 -12.69 -7.56 -25.55
N ASP A 131 -12.89 -7.86 -26.81
CA ASP A 131 -13.68 -7.04 -27.68
C ASP A 131 -15.13 -7.44 -27.49
N ILE A 132 -15.92 -6.57 -26.85
CA ILE A 132 -17.38 -6.65 -26.86
C ILE A 132 -17.85 -5.72 -27.98
N CYS A 133 -18.27 -6.30 -29.09
CA CYS A 133 -18.75 -5.57 -30.25
C CYS A 133 -20.27 -5.66 -30.38
N TYR A 134 -20.95 -4.51 -30.46
CA TYR A 134 -22.35 -4.43 -30.89
C TYR A 134 -22.44 -4.17 -32.39
N TRP A 135 -23.33 -4.91 -33.05
CA TRP A 135 -23.66 -4.74 -34.46
C TRP A 135 -25.16 -4.54 -34.64
N ARG A 136 -25.55 -3.44 -35.26
CA ARG A 136 -26.91 -3.27 -35.79
C ARG A 136 -27.04 -4.10 -37.07
N GLN A 137 -28.19 -4.76 -37.23
CA GLN A 137 -28.51 -5.48 -38.46
C GLN A 137 -29.37 -4.63 -39.39
N ASP A 138 -29.19 -4.80 -40.70
CA ASP A 138 -30.12 -4.31 -41.70
C ASP A 138 -31.39 -5.16 -41.76
N ASP A 139 -32.38 -4.76 -42.56
CA ASP A 139 -33.67 -5.46 -42.72
C ASP A 139 -33.54 -6.90 -43.24
N ASN A 140 -32.37 -7.27 -43.77
CA ASN A 140 -32.05 -8.61 -44.26
C ASN A 140 -31.27 -9.45 -43.22
N GLY A 141 -31.07 -8.93 -42.00
CA GLY A 141 -30.36 -9.61 -40.92
C GLY A 141 -28.82 -9.58 -41.06
N LYS A 142 -28.29 -8.71 -41.94
CA LYS A 142 -26.84 -8.57 -42.15
C LYS A 142 -26.32 -7.45 -41.26
N ALA A 143 -25.25 -7.72 -40.50
CA ALA A 143 -24.58 -6.71 -39.69
C ALA A 143 -24.12 -5.53 -40.57
N CYS A 144 -24.65 -4.33 -40.30
CA CYS A 144 -24.48 -3.14 -41.14
C CYS A 144 -23.71 -2.01 -40.45
N GLU A 145 -23.72 -1.95 -39.11
CA GLU A 145 -23.09 -0.86 -38.35
C GLU A 145 -22.50 -1.38 -37.03
N ARG A 146 -21.24 -1.05 -36.73
CA ARG A 146 -20.55 -1.38 -35.47
C ARG A 146 -20.64 -0.19 -34.51
N ILE A 147 -21.23 -0.36 -33.33
CA ILE A 147 -21.60 0.78 -32.43
C ILE A 147 -20.80 0.78 -31.10
N THR A 148 -19.67 0.07 -31.01
CA THR A 148 -18.93 -0.09 -29.72
C THR A 148 -17.42 0.08 -29.83
N ASP A 149 -16.85 0.51 -28.70
CA ASP A 149 -15.41 0.65 -28.40
C ASP A 149 -14.77 -0.62 -27.82
N HIS A 150 -13.46 -0.75 -28.05
CA HIS A 150 -12.60 -1.79 -27.51
C HIS A 150 -12.41 -1.59 -25.99
N GLN A 151 -12.48 -2.68 -25.21
CA GLN A 151 -12.09 -2.66 -23.80
C GLN A 151 -10.76 -3.44 -23.64
N PRO A 152 -9.61 -2.76 -23.62
CA PRO A 152 -8.37 -3.42 -23.24
C PRO A 152 -8.41 -3.70 -21.72
N PHE A 153 -8.47 -4.97 -21.33
CA PHE A 153 -8.05 -5.39 -19.98
C PHE A 153 -6.92 -6.39 -20.14
N TYR A 154 -6.02 -6.33 -19.16
CA TYR A 154 -4.85 -7.16 -19.10
C TYR A 154 -5.07 -8.21 -17.99
N LEU A 155 -5.33 -9.45 -18.36
CA LEU A 155 -5.33 -10.59 -17.42
C LEU A 155 -3.98 -11.31 -17.53
N LYS A 156 -3.22 -11.43 -16.45
CA LYS A 156 -2.01 -12.26 -16.44
C LYS A 156 -2.25 -13.47 -15.56
N LEU A 157 -2.15 -14.66 -16.14
CA LEU A 157 -2.26 -15.92 -15.42
C LEU A 157 -0.91 -16.27 -14.80
N THR A 158 -0.88 -16.41 -13.49
CA THR A 158 0.31 -16.75 -12.72
C THR A 158 0.09 -18.06 -11.98
N GLN A 159 1.15 -18.80 -11.71
CA GLN A 159 1.08 -20.04 -10.94
C GLN A 159 1.07 -19.71 -9.44
N ASP A 160 0.08 -20.21 -8.69
CA ASP A 160 0.15 -20.21 -7.22
C ASP A 160 1.23 -21.20 -6.76
N ILE A 161 2.26 -20.67 -6.10
CA ILE A 161 3.36 -21.48 -5.56
C ILE A 161 3.36 -21.52 -4.03
N THR A 162 2.35 -20.97 -3.36
CA THR A 162 2.33 -20.76 -1.90
C THR A 162 2.69 -22.03 -1.13
N ASP A 163 1.98 -23.13 -1.38
CA ASP A 163 2.17 -24.36 -0.60
C ASP A 163 3.53 -25.01 -0.92
N ALA A 164 3.99 -24.91 -2.17
CA ALA A 164 5.29 -25.44 -2.57
C ALA A 164 6.44 -24.64 -1.93
N LEU A 165 6.32 -23.31 -1.96
CA LEU A 165 7.28 -22.40 -1.36
C LEU A 165 7.31 -22.53 0.17
N GLN A 166 6.13 -22.63 0.82
CA GLN A 166 6.05 -22.85 2.26
C GLN A 166 6.65 -24.19 2.67
N ARG A 167 6.38 -25.28 1.94
CA ARG A 167 7.04 -26.57 2.18
C ARG A 167 8.56 -26.44 2.08
N ARG A 168 9.07 -25.75 1.06
CA ARG A 168 10.50 -25.53 0.89
C ARG A 168 11.12 -24.72 2.02
N ILE A 169 10.44 -23.69 2.52
CA ILE A 169 10.83 -22.93 3.71
C ILE A 169 10.92 -23.86 4.92
N ASP A 170 9.89 -24.66 5.16
CA ASP A 170 9.83 -25.58 6.30
C ASP A 170 10.93 -26.63 6.25
N ASP A 171 11.19 -27.22 5.09
CA ASP A 171 12.23 -28.25 4.92
C ASP A 171 13.65 -27.67 5.05
N THR A 172 13.87 -26.45 4.54
CA THR A 172 15.14 -25.73 4.72
C THR A 172 15.38 -25.40 6.19
N TRP A 173 14.34 -24.98 6.91
CA TRP A 173 14.40 -24.73 8.34
C TRP A 173 14.73 -26.00 9.14
N ARG A 174 14.04 -27.12 8.86
CA ARG A 174 14.33 -28.43 9.48
C ARG A 174 15.75 -28.91 9.22
N SER A 175 16.36 -28.46 8.14
CA SER A 175 17.74 -28.79 7.75
C SER A 175 18.79 -27.87 8.39
N GLY A 176 18.40 -26.97 9.29
CA GLY A 176 19.30 -26.05 10.00
C GLY A 176 19.28 -24.61 9.50
N GLY A 177 18.35 -24.24 8.61
CA GLY A 177 18.25 -22.92 8.00
C GLY A 177 18.98 -22.82 6.67
N GLY A 178 18.96 -21.63 6.07
CA GLY A 178 19.57 -21.36 4.77
C GLY A 178 18.70 -20.54 3.85
N THR A 179 19.04 -20.57 2.56
CA THR A 179 18.38 -19.74 1.53
C THR A 179 17.34 -20.54 0.75
N VAL A 180 16.14 -19.98 0.65
CA VAL A 180 15.09 -20.41 -0.26
C VAL A 180 14.99 -19.39 -1.40
N THR A 181 15.31 -19.82 -2.60
CA THR A 181 15.33 -18.95 -3.79
C THR A 181 14.04 -19.07 -4.59
N VAL A 182 13.46 -17.92 -4.92
CA VAL A 182 12.41 -17.78 -5.94
C VAL A 182 13.08 -17.34 -7.23
N SER A 183 13.01 -18.20 -8.24
CA SER A 183 13.60 -17.91 -9.55
C SER A 183 12.81 -16.84 -10.30
N LYS A 184 13.46 -16.26 -11.31
CA LYS A 184 12.80 -15.39 -12.31
C LYS A 184 11.42 -15.92 -12.74
N GLY A 185 10.44 -15.02 -12.80
CA GLY A 185 9.08 -15.35 -13.24
C GLY A 185 8.02 -14.57 -12.48
N ASP A 186 6.77 -14.81 -12.85
CA ASP A 186 5.62 -14.22 -12.18
C ASP A 186 4.84 -15.30 -11.42
N TRP A 187 4.85 -15.17 -10.11
CA TRP A 187 4.34 -16.18 -9.19
C TRP A 187 3.25 -15.59 -8.31
N THR A 188 2.13 -16.29 -8.18
CA THR A 188 1.14 -15.91 -7.17
C THR A 188 1.49 -16.50 -5.82
N VAL A 189 1.33 -15.69 -4.78
CA VAL A 189 1.47 -16.13 -3.39
C VAL A 189 0.29 -15.66 -2.55
N ARG A 190 -0.10 -16.50 -1.61
CA ARG A 190 -0.91 -16.16 -0.44
C ARG A 190 0.04 -15.86 0.73
N SER A 191 -0.46 -15.90 1.97
CA SER A 191 0.42 -15.74 3.14
C SER A 191 1.56 -16.78 3.17
N LEU A 192 2.76 -16.31 3.51
CA LEU A 192 3.95 -17.12 3.78
C LEU A 192 4.45 -16.88 5.21
N ARG A 193 4.96 -17.93 5.85
CA ARG A 193 5.58 -17.92 7.18
C ARG A 193 7.08 -18.17 7.06
N LEU A 194 7.91 -17.15 7.33
CA LEU A 194 9.37 -17.32 7.34
C LEU A 194 9.90 -17.70 8.72
N ARG A 195 10.62 -18.82 8.79
CA ARG A 195 11.13 -19.40 10.05
C ARG A 195 12.52 -18.87 10.40
N SER A 196 12.97 -19.14 11.62
CA SER A 196 14.31 -18.74 12.09
C SER A 196 15.42 -19.25 11.15
N GLY A 197 16.44 -18.44 10.87
CA GLY A 197 17.56 -18.84 10.00
C GLY A 197 17.24 -18.93 8.50
N ILE A 198 16.06 -18.47 8.07
CA ILE A 198 15.66 -18.50 6.65
C ILE A 198 15.97 -17.17 5.96
N THR A 199 16.63 -17.27 4.80
CA THR A 199 16.67 -16.20 3.80
C THR A 199 15.71 -16.53 2.66
N LEU A 200 14.70 -15.69 2.42
CA LEU A 200 13.92 -15.70 1.18
C LEU A 200 14.64 -14.83 0.14
N HIS A 201 15.17 -15.44 -0.91
CA HIS A 201 15.91 -14.74 -1.97
C HIS A 201 15.08 -14.66 -3.25
N LEU A 202 14.80 -13.45 -3.73
CA LEU A 202 14.14 -13.21 -5.01
C LEU A 202 15.20 -12.89 -6.07
N GLU A 203 15.41 -13.81 -7.02
CA GLU A 203 16.33 -13.60 -8.13
C GLU A 203 15.87 -12.43 -9.03
N LYS A 204 16.78 -12.00 -9.91
CA LYS A 204 16.49 -10.98 -10.91
C LYS A 204 15.18 -11.29 -11.66
N ASP A 205 14.31 -10.28 -11.73
CA ASP A 205 12.99 -10.37 -12.36
C ASP A 205 12.07 -11.46 -11.75
N ALA A 206 12.26 -11.83 -10.48
CA ALA A 206 11.31 -12.66 -9.72
C ALA A 206 10.21 -11.78 -9.10
N HIS A 207 8.97 -12.02 -9.51
CA HIS A 207 7.81 -11.23 -9.12
C HIS A 207 6.85 -12.08 -8.30
N LEU A 208 6.62 -11.68 -7.06
CA LEU A 208 5.59 -12.27 -6.21
C LEU A 208 4.34 -11.37 -6.26
N TRP A 209 3.29 -11.87 -6.89
CA TRP A 209 1.98 -11.25 -6.95
C TRP A 209 1.11 -11.82 -5.84
N ALA A 210 0.78 -11.01 -4.84
CA ALA A 210 -0.01 -11.46 -3.73
C ALA A 210 -1.50 -11.61 -4.12
N SER A 211 -2.18 -12.58 -3.51
CA SER A 211 -3.61 -12.77 -3.70
C SER A 211 -4.41 -11.53 -3.34
N ARG A 212 -5.47 -11.25 -4.10
CA ARG A 212 -6.41 -10.16 -3.77
C ARG A 212 -7.61 -10.63 -2.97
N GLU A 213 -7.69 -11.91 -2.61
CA GLU A 213 -8.67 -12.46 -1.70
C GLU A 213 -8.23 -12.22 -0.24
N PRO A 214 -8.92 -11.37 0.56
CA PRO A 214 -8.52 -11.10 1.94
C PRO A 214 -8.45 -12.35 2.82
N ARG A 215 -9.29 -13.37 2.53
CA ARG A 215 -9.32 -14.62 3.29
C ARG A 215 -8.09 -15.51 3.09
N ASP A 216 -7.33 -15.30 2.01
CA ASP A 216 -6.10 -16.05 1.75
C ASP A 216 -4.98 -15.74 2.75
N TYR A 217 -5.18 -14.72 3.59
CA TYR A 217 -4.24 -14.28 4.60
C TYR A 217 -4.56 -14.72 6.02
N ASP A 218 -5.70 -15.39 6.21
CA ASP A 218 -6.20 -15.80 7.52
C ASP A 218 -5.45 -17.01 8.08
N GLY A 219 -5.34 -17.06 9.41
CA GLY A 219 -5.04 -18.29 10.15
C GLY A 219 -3.65 -18.91 9.92
N ILE A 220 -2.73 -18.31 9.15
CA ILE A 220 -1.42 -18.93 8.87
C ILE A 220 -0.63 -19.23 10.15
N LEU A 221 -0.65 -18.34 11.15
CA LEU A 221 0.02 -18.57 12.43
C LEU A 221 -0.76 -19.52 13.34
N GLU A 222 -2.09 -19.46 13.32
CA GLU A 222 -2.94 -20.36 14.12
C GLU A 222 -2.82 -21.82 13.67
N ASN A 223 -2.63 -22.01 12.36
CA ASN A 223 -2.50 -23.31 11.72
C ASN A 223 -1.05 -23.79 11.68
N ASP A 224 -0.06 -22.98 12.08
CA ASP A 224 1.35 -23.38 12.10
C ASP A 224 1.58 -24.41 13.21
N ARG A 225 1.88 -25.65 12.81
CA ARG A 225 2.17 -26.78 13.69
C ARG A 225 3.65 -27.17 13.69
N VAL A 226 4.50 -26.43 12.96
CA VAL A 226 5.87 -26.82 12.64
C VAL A 226 6.88 -26.20 13.60
N GLU A 227 6.93 -24.87 13.68
CA GLU A 227 7.78 -24.15 14.63
C GLU A 227 6.93 -23.72 15.82
N LYS A 228 6.88 -24.55 16.86
CA LYS A 228 6.18 -24.22 18.10
C LYS A 228 7.06 -23.30 18.94
N PHE A 229 6.52 -22.16 19.37
CA PHE A 229 7.20 -21.25 20.28
C PHE A 229 6.82 -21.54 21.74
N GLY A 230 7.80 -21.40 22.65
CA GLY A 230 7.70 -21.76 24.07
C GLY A 230 6.79 -20.89 24.93
N GLY A 231 5.93 -20.08 24.31
CA GLY A 231 5.01 -19.16 24.98
C GLY A 231 4.83 -17.89 24.18
N TYR A 232 3.63 -17.33 24.27
CA TYR A 232 3.33 -16.00 23.78
C TYR A 232 4.02 -14.97 24.69
N PRO A 233 4.76 -13.98 24.17
CA PRO A 233 5.20 -12.87 24.99
C PRO A 233 3.97 -12.21 25.61
N VAL A 234 4.06 -11.80 26.87
CA VAL A 234 2.93 -11.39 27.75
C VAL A 234 2.02 -10.30 27.15
N HIS A 235 2.47 -9.64 26.08
CA HIS A 235 1.76 -8.57 25.38
C HIS A 235 1.08 -8.96 24.05
N LEU A 236 1.31 -10.18 23.53
CA LEU A 236 0.67 -10.67 22.30
C LEU A 236 -0.01 -12.01 22.57
N GLY A 237 -1.29 -12.00 22.93
CA GLY A 237 -2.07 -13.22 23.10
C GLY A 237 -2.32 -13.95 21.79
N LYS A 238 -2.81 -15.19 21.88
CA LYS A 238 -3.23 -16.00 20.72
C LYS A 238 -4.25 -15.26 19.83
N GLU A 239 -5.15 -14.50 20.45
CA GLU A 239 -6.14 -13.66 19.76
C GLU A 239 -5.52 -12.50 18.99
N ASP A 240 -4.35 -12.00 19.39
CA ASP A 240 -3.66 -10.93 18.66
C ASP A 240 -3.11 -11.44 17.33
N LEU A 241 -2.64 -12.70 17.27
CA LEU A 241 -2.06 -13.30 16.06
C LEU A 241 -3.09 -13.68 14.98
N SER A 242 -4.35 -13.77 15.36
CA SER A 242 -5.46 -14.16 14.48
C SER A 242 -6.35 -13.00 14.05
N ARG A 243 -6.06 -11.78 14.51
CA ARG A 243 -6.78 -10.60 14.04
C ARG A 243 -6.51 -10.40 12.56
N ARG A 244 -7.57 -10.07 11.81
CA ARG A 244 -7.47 -9.61 10.41
C ARG A 244 -6.43 -8.49 10.24
N TRP A 245 -6.28 -7.63 11.25
CA TRP A 245 -5.27 -6.58 11.25
C TRP A 245 -3.84 -7.09 11.07
N GLU A 246 -3.51 -8.27 11.60
CA GLU A 246 -2.15 -8.82 11.51
C GLU A 246 -1.95 -9.69 10.26
N ASN A 247 -2.89 -9.68 9.31
CA ASN A 247 -2.75 -10.37 8.03
C ASN A 247 -1.66 -9.72 7.19
N ALA A 248 -0.85 -10.54 6.51
CA ALA A 248 0.26 -10.06 5.70
C ALA A 248 0.69 -11.08 4.65
N ILE A 249 1.29 -10.61 3.55
CA ILE A 249 1.86 -11.49 2.51
C ILE A 249 2.98 -12.35 3.11
N VAL A 250 3.84 -11.77 3.94
CA VAL A 250 4.91 -12.48 4.65
C VAL A 250 4.79 -12.23 6.16
N LYS A 251 4.75 -13.30 6.96
CA LYS A 251 4.72 -13.26 8.43
C LYS A 251 6.00 -13.80 9.07
N ILE A 252 6.59 -13.01 9.97
CA ILE A 252 7.78 -13.32 10.75
C ILE A 252 7.44 -13.22 12.24
N TYR A 253 7.11 -14.33 12.88
CA TYR A 253 6.74 -14.39 14.29
C TYR A 253 7.79 -15.11 15.11
N ALA A 254 8.18 -14.54 16.26
CA ALA A 254 9.05 -15.18 17.24
C ALA A 254 10.32 -15.82 16.65
N ALA A 255 10.82 -15.27 15.54
CA ALA A 255 11.89 -15.87 14.74
C ALA A 255 13.18 -15.07 14.86
N THR A 256 14.32 -15.76 14.72
CA THR A 256 15.65 -15.13 14.76
C THR A 256 16.41 -15.37 13.45
N ASN A 257 17.20 -14.40 13.00
CA ASN A 257 18.04 -14.50 11.79
C ASN A 257 17.21 -14.75 10.52
N VAL A 258 16.27 -13.85 10.21
CA VAL A 258 15.42 -13.96 9.01
C VAL A 258 15.80 -12.88 8.00
N ALA A 259 15.86 -13.22 6.73
CA ALA A 259 16.12 -12.25 5.68
C ALA A 259 15.16 -12.37 4.48
N ILE A 260 14.84 -11.23 3.88
CA ILE A 260 14.20 -11.12 2.56
C ILE A 260 15.14 -10.31 1.69
N VAL A 261 15.67 -10.91 0.64
CA VAL A 261 16.68 -10.30 -0.22
C VAL A 261 16.17 -10.30 -1.66
N GLY A 262 16.20 -9.14 -2.31
CA GLY A 262 15.85 -8.99 -3.72
C GLY A 262 17.04 -8.66 -4.61
N GLU A 263 17.01 -9.15 -5.84
CA GLU A 263 17.86 -8.68 -6.93
C GLU A 263 17.11 -7.66 -7.81
N GLN A 264 17.82 -7.07 -8.78
CA GLN A 264 17.26 -6.08 -9.71
C GLN A 264 15.96 -6.57 -10.37
N GLY A 265 14.93 -5.73 -10.38
CA GLY A 265 13.65 -6.05 -11.01
C GLY A 265 12.75 -6.97 -10.19
N SER A 266 13.23 -7.57 -9.08
CA SER A 266 12.39 -8.37 -8.19
C SER A 266 11.45 -7.49 -7.37
N PHE A 267 10.25 -8.01 -7.09
CA PHE A 267 9.27 -7.32 -6.25
C PHE A 267 8.27 -8.26 -5.58
N ILE A 268 7.66 -7.76 -4.51
CA ILE A 268 6.42 -8.27 -3.92
C ILE A 268 5.34 -7.21 -4.14
N ASP A 269 4.28 -7.57 -4.87
CA ASP A 269 3.15 -6.70 -5.19
C ASP A 269 1.91 -7.17 -4.43
N GLY A 270 1.34 -6.32 -3.57
CA GLY A 270 0.16 -6.65 -2.79
C GLY A 270 -1.18 -6.48 -3.53
N GLY A 271 -1.16 -6.04 -4.79
CA GLY A 271 -2.35 -5.86 -5.62
C GLY A 271 -3.36 -4.84 -5.10
N ASN A 272 -2.97 -3.97 -4.15
CA ASN A 272 -3.85 -3.11 -3.36
C ASN A 272 -5.06 -3.89 -2.80
N CYS A 273 -4.85 -5.14 -2.36
CA CYS A 273 -5.91 -6.01 -1.87
C CYS A 273 -6.78 -5.27 -0.84
N ALA A 274 -8.07 -5.13 -1.17
CA ALA A 274 -9.03 -4.45 -0.32
C ALA A 274 -9.82 -5.47 0.50
N ASP A 275 -9.98 -5.21 1.79
CA ASP A 275 -10.82 -5.99 2.69
C ASP A 275 -11.98 -5.12 3.21
N PRO A 276 -13.22 -5.33 2.73
CA PRO A 276 -14.40 -4.61 3.22
C PRO A 276 -14.65 -4.77 4.72
N THR A 277 -14.10 -5.82 5.33
CA THR A 277 -14.18 -6.12 6.76
C THR A 277 -12.94 -5.68 7.54
N GLY A 278 -11.92 -5.15 6.85
CA GLY A 278 -10.68 -4.65 7.43
C GLY A 278 -10.82 -3.27 8.07
N GLU A 279 -9.71 -2.75 8.58
CA GLU A 279 -9.66 -1.39 9.14
C GLU A 279 -10.11 -0.38 8.07
N GLU A 280 -10.80 0.67 8.50
CA GLU A 280 -11.38 1.69 7.62
C GLU A 280 -12.39 1.16 6.58
N GLY A 281 -12.76 -0.13 6.63
CA GLY A 281 -13.66 -0.78 5.68
C GLY A 281 -13.04 -1.07 4.32
N TYR A 282 -11.71 -1.04 4.18
CA TYR A 282 -11.03 -1.45 2.94
C TYR A 282 -9.58 -1.91 3.12
N ARG A 283 -8.91 -1.67 4.26
CA ARG A 283 -7.50 -2.04 4.42
C ARG A 283 -7.34 -3.55 4.50
N GLY A 284 -6.60 -4.13 3.55
CA GLY A 284 -6.33 -5.56 3.47
C GLY A 284 -5.05 -5.97 4.22
N PRO A 285 -4.29 -6.94 3.69
CA PRO A 285 -3.08 -7.43 4.33
C PRO A 285 -1.90 -6.44 4.22
N HIS A 286 -1.03 -6.46 5.23
CA HIS A 286 0.29 -5.85 5.19
C HIS A 286 1.21 -6.55 4.18
N GLY A 287 2.28 -5.88 3.76
CA GLY A 287 3.32 -6.52 2.94
C GLY A 287 4.11 -7.55 3.75
N VAL A 288 4.89 -7.07 4.70
CA VAL A 288 5.65 -7.89 5.64
C VAL A 288 5.27 -7.54 7.06
N TRP A 289 4.79 -8.53 7.80
CA TRP A 289 4.49 -8.40 9.21
C TRP A 289 5.51 -9.17 10.05
N ALA A 290 6.04 -8.53 11.09
CA ALA A 290 6.90 -9.18 12.05
C ALA A 290 6.52 -8.84 13.49
N ALA A 291 6.57 -9.84 14.36
CA ALA A 291 6.44 -9.63 15.79
C ALA A 291 7.38 -10.52 16.60
N CYS A 292 7.99 -9.95 17.63
CA CYS A 292 8.89 -10.67 18.54
C CYS A 292 10.08 -11.34 17.84
N ALA A 293 10.56 -10.73 16.76
CA ALA A 293 11.64 -11.25 15.94
C ALA A 293 12.96 -10.51 16.23
N THR A 294 14.08 -11.22 16.13
CA THR A 294 15.42 -10.65 16.33
C THR A 294 16.29 -10.87 15.11
N ASN A 295 17.10 -9.89 14.73
CA ASN A 295 17.97 -9.96 13.55
C ASN A 295 17.17 -10.26 12.27
N VAL A 296 16.35 -9.28 11.85
CA VAL A 296 15.56 -9.37 10.62
C VAL A 296 16.05 -8.37 9.59
N THR A 297 16.39 -8.86 8.39
CA THR A 297 16.91 -8.05 7.30
C THR A 297 15.97 -8.05 6.10
N LEU A 298 15.54 -6.87 5.65
CA LEU A 298 14.91 -6.65 4.35
C LEU A 298 15.90 -5.87 3.48
N ARG A 299 16.41 -6.48 2.41
CA ARG A 299 17.48 -5.89 1.58
C ARG A 299 17.15 -5.93 0.10
N ASN A 300 17.29 -4.78 -0.58
CA ASN A 300 17.19 -4.64 -2.05
C ASN A 300 15.88 -5.20 -2.65
N VAL A 301 14.81 -5.33 -1.86
CA VAL A 301 13.52 -5.81 -2.32
C VAL A 301 12.57 -4.64 -2.53
N THR A 302 11.78 -4.72 -3.59
CA THR A 302 10.69 -3.78 -3.84
C THR A 302 9.39 -4.31 -3.24
N LEU A 303 8.75 -3.53 -2.37
CA LEU A 303 7.38 -3.76 -1.91
C LEU A 303 6.47 -2.73 -2.57
N ARG A 304 5.38 -3.15 -3.20
CA ARG A 304 4.47 -2.18 -3.82
C ARG A 304 3.02 -2.59 -3.70
N ASN A 305 2.14 -1.58 -3.80
CA ASN A 305 0.69 -1.76 -3.81
C ASN A 305 0.20 -2.68 -2.69
N THR A 306 0.73 -2.54 -1.47
CA THR A 306 0.25 -3.38 -0.35
C THR A 306 -1.16 -2.96 0.04
N GLY A 307 -2.00 -3.94 0.42
CA GLY A 307 -3.38 -3.67 0.85
C GLY A 307 -3.46 -2.83 2.14
N ASN A 308 -2.35 -2.75 2.87
CA ASN A 308 -2.16 -1.99 4.10
C ASN A 308 -0.69 -1.53 4.19
N TRP A 309 -0.11 -1.40 5.39
CA TRP A 309 1.30 -1.03 5.56
C TRP A 309 2.26 -1.98 4.85
N ALA A 310 3.26 -1.45 4.16
CA ALA A 310 4.26 -2.23 3.45
C ALA A 310 5.07 -3.10 4.41
N THR A 311 5.43 -2.55 5.56
CA THR A 311 6.01 -3.32 6.67
C THR A 311 5.38 -2.93 7.99
N ARG A 312 5.15 -3.92 8.86
CA ARG A 312 4.65 -3.74 10.23
C ARG A 312 5.46 -4.59 11.20
N PHE A 313 6.32 -3.97 11.99
CA PHE A 313 7.23 -4.63 12.91
C PHE A 313 6.93 -4.20 14.34
N ILE A 314 6.78 -5.16 15.27
CA ILE A 314 6.48 -4.87 16.68
C ILE A 314 7.26 -5.78 17.64
N HIS A 315 7.80 -5.21 18.71
CA HIS A 315 8.58 -5.97 19.71
C HIS A 315 9.78 -6.72 19.12
N CYS A 316 10.45 -6.12 18.14
CA CYS A 316 11.60 -6.73 17.49
C CYS A 316 12.91 -6.13 17.98
N ALA A 317 14.01 -6.82 17.66
CA ALA A 317 15.36 -6.30 17.87
C ALA A 317 16.23 -6.51 16.62
N ASP A 318 17.20 -5.64 16.41
CA ASP A 318 18.19 -5.73 15.32
C ASP A 318 17.53 -5.81 13.94
N LEU A 319 16.82 -4.74 13.58
CA LEU A 319 16.13 -4.63 12.29
C LEU A 319 16.98 -3.88 11.27
N VAL A 320 17.09 -4.43 10.06
CA VAL A 320 17.80 -3.80 8.94
C VAL A 320 16.87 -3.70 7.73
N PHE A 321 16.57 -2.48 7.32
CA PHE A 321 15.92 -2.15 6.06
C PHE A 321 16.93 -1.44 5.17
N GLU A 322 17.41 -2.11 4.12
CA GLU A 322 18.54 -1.66 3.33
C GLU A 322 18.22 -1.66 1.84
N GLY A 323 18.41 -0.54 1.13
CA GLY A 323 18.20 -0.52 -0.32
C GLY A 323 16.75 -0.78 -0.74
N MET A 324 15.80 -0.59 0.18
CA MET A 324 14.39 -0.90 -0.05
C MET A 324 13.77 0.11 -1.01
N THR A 325 12.91 -0.40 -1.90
CA THR A 325 11.99 0.45 -2.66
C THR A 325 10.57 0.15 -2.21
N ILE A 326 9.84 1.14 -1.72
CA ILE A 326 8.44 0.99 -1.29
C ILE A 326 7.58 1.95 -2.09
N LEU A 327 6.54 1.42 -2.76
CA LEU A 327 5.74 2.17 -3.73
C LEU A 327 4.24 1.96 -3.50
N GLY A 328 3.56 3.03 -3.09
CA GLY A 328 2.12 3.01 -2.82
C GLY A 328 1.72 2.32 -1.53
N GLY A 329 0.47 1.88 -1.46
CA GLY A 329 -0.11 1.36 -0.23
C GLY A 329 -0.34 2.46 0.82
N HIS A 330 -0.17 2.06 2.09
CA HIS A 330 -0.29 2.94 3.26
C HIS A 330 1.11 3.25 3.80
N ASP A 331 1.40 2.98 5.06
CA ASP A 331 2.70 3.25 5.65
C ASP A 331 3.82 2.43 4.99
N GLY A 332 5.02 2.98 4.91
CA GLY A 332 6.21 2.30 4.42
C GLY A 332 6.87 1.42 5.48
N VAL A 333 7.83 1.99 6.20
CA VAL A 333 8.52 1.32 7.30
C VAL A 333 7.85 1.65 8.62
N HIS A 334 6.97 0.76 9.11
CA HIS A 334 6.29 0.94 10.40
C HIS A 334 6.90 0.02 11.47
N VAL A 335 7.57 0.60 12.46
CA VAL A 335 8.22 -0.12 13.56
C VAL A 335 7.74 0.38 14.92
N ARG A 336 7.37 -0.51 15.83
CA ARG A 336 6.94 -0.15 17.19
C ARG A 336 7.62 -0.99 18.27
N ALA A 337 7.87 -0.39 19.42
CA ALA A 337 8.38 -1.06 20.61
C ALA A 337 9.61 -1.95 20.34
N SER A 338 10.52 -1.49 19.49
CA SER A 338 11.66 -2.27 19.00
C SER A 338 13.00 -1.60 19.32
N ASP A 339 14.09 -2.37 19.36
CA ASP A 339 15.42 -1.92 19.74
C ASP A 339 16.44 -2.19 18.62
N GLY A 340 17.25 -1.20 18.27
CA GLY A 340 18.22 -1.34 17.17
C GLY A 340 17.55 -1.42 15.80
N VAL A 341 17.22 -0.27 15.23
CA VAL A 341 16.56 -0.18 13.91
C VAL A 341 17.42 0.62 12.95
N ARG A 342 17.82 0.02 11.83
CA ARG A 342 18.53 0.70 10.74
C ARG A 342 17.68 0.73 9.48
N ILE A 343 17.43 1.94 8.97
CA ILE A 343 16.76 2.19 7.69
C ILE A 343 17.74 2.97 6.82
N ALA A 344 18.28 2.35 5.76
CA ALA A 344 19.34 2.97 4.99
C ALA A 344 19.22 2.74 3.48
N ASN A 345 19.59 3.76 2.71
CA ASN A 345 19.64 3.70 1.25
C ASN A 345 18.26 3.39 0.62
N CYS A 346 17.17 3.81 1.27
CA CYS A 346 15.81 3.46 0.84
C CYS A 346 15.16 4.58 0.01
N ASN A 347 14.33 4.19 -0.96
CA ASN A 347 13.43 5.07 -1.69
C ASN A 347 11.98 4.68 -1.38
N ILE A 348 11.25 5.54 -0.68
CA ILE A 348 9.91 5.25 -0.16
C ILE A 348 8.96 6.33 -0.69
N ASP A 349 7.95 5.93 -1.46
CA ASP A 349 6.87 6.78 -1.93
C ASP A 349 5.53 6.13 -1.58
N THR A 350 4.82 6.72 -0.62
CA THR A 350 3.66 6.10 0.01
C THR A 350 2.43 7.00 0.00
N GLY A 351 1.25 6.37 -0.03
CA GLY A 351 -0.02 7.08 0.16
C GLY A 351 -0.23 7.54 1.60
N ASP A 352 0.41 6.88 2.56
CA ASP A 352 0.40 7.25 3.98
C ASP A 352 1.85 7.48 4.45
N ASP A 353 2.16 7.30 5.73
CA ASP A 353 3.46 7.70 6.28
C ASP A 353 4.67 6.90 5.75
N SER A 354 5.78 7.55 5.39
CA SER A 354 6.94 6.81 4.84
C SER A 354 7.68 6.00 5.91
N ILE A 355 7.99 6.63 7.05
CA ILE A 355 8.59 5.99 8.23
C ILE A 355 7.71 6.30 9.44
N ALA A 356 7.21 5.25 10.08
CA ALA A 356 6.18 5.32 11.09
C ALA A 356 6.47 4.49 12.34
N GLY A 357 5.88 4.92 13.46
CA GLY A 357 5.81 4.17 14.71
C GLY A 357 6.54 4.81 15.89
N TYR A 358 6.50 4.15 17.03
CA TYR A 358 6.88 4.75 18.31
C TYR A 358 7.37 3.72 19.32
N ALA A 359 7.85 4.21 20.47
CA ALA A 359 8.45 3.39 21.54
C ALA A 359 9.69 2.61 21.08
N ASN A 360 10.35 3.07 20.02
CA ASN A 360 11.59 2.45 19.54
C ASN A 360 12.80 3.04 20.26
N ARG A 361 13.88 2.26 20.36
CA ARG A 361 15.17 2.69 20.90
C ARG A 361 16.27 2.44 19.88
N ASP A 362 17.24 3.34 19.83
CA ASP A 362 18.45 3.25 19.01
C ASP A 362 18.12 3.05 17.53
N VAL A 363 17.61 4.13 16.91
CA VAL A 363 17.13 4.15 15.53
C VAL A 363 18.05 5.00 14.67
N LEU A 364 18.52 4.45 13.56
CA LEU A 364 19.26 5.15 12.51
C LEU A 364 18.47 5.15 11.20
N VAL A 365 18.22 6.34 10.65
CA VAL A 365 17.73 6.53 9.28
C VAL A 365 18.79 7.29 8.50
N THR A 366 19.25 6.76 7.36
CA THR A 366 20.32 7.41 6.58
C THR A 366 20.21 7.22 5.08
N ASN A 367 20.54 8.27 4.31
CA ASN A 367 20.53 8.24 2.85
C ASN A 367 19.20 7.76 2.26
N CYS A 368 18.09 8.24 2.82
CA CYS A 368 16.76 7.89 2.37
C CYS A 368 16.11 9.03 1.59
N VAL A 369 15.34 8.68 0.55
CA VAL A 369 14.45 9.60 -0.17
C VAL A 369 13.02 9.19 0.12
N LEU A 370 12.28 10.10 0.78
CA LEU A 370 10.94 9.86 1.28
C LEU A 370 9.94 10.79 0.58
N ARG A 371 8.86 10.22 0.09
CA ARG A 371 7.68 10.91 -0.43
C ARG A 371 6.46 10.31 0.24
N SER A 372 5.55 11.17 0.68
CA SER A 372 4.35 10.73 1.38
C SER A 372 3.20 11.68 1.11
N ALA A 373 2.02 11.13 0.78
CA ALA A 373 0.78 11.89 0.75
C ALA A 373 0.18 12.09 2.17
N CYS A 374 0.90 11.67 3.21
CA CYS A 374 0.60 11.93 4.62
C CYS A 374 1.81 12.60 5.29
N SER A 375 2.66 11.83 5.99
CA SER A 375 3.90 12.30 6.60
C SER A 375 5.12 11.43 6.26
N PRO A 376 6.20 12.00 5.71
CA PRO A 376 7.46 11.30 5.54
C PRO A 376 7.97 10.70 6.86
N PHE A 377 7.77 11.41 7.97
CA PHE A 377 8.08 10.91 9.31
C PHE A 377 6.86 11.06 10.23
N ARG A 378 6.25 9.94 10.62
CA ARG A 378 5.36 9.85 11.78
C ARG A 378 6.05 8.98 12.82
N PHE A 379 7.07 9.50 13.49
CA PHE A 379 7.99 8.65 14.23
C PHE A 379 8.33 9.19 15.62
N GLY A 380 8.53 8.29 16.57
CA GLY A 380 8.99 8.62 17.91
C GLY A 380 9.81 7.50 18.55
N GLY A 381 10.53 7.83 19.62
CA GLY A 381 11.44 6.89 20.27
C GLY A 381 12.49 7.59 21.11
N ARG A 382 13.48 6.82 21.54
CA ARG A 382 14.65 7.29 22.29
C ARG A 382 15.90 7.02 21.46
N ASN A 383 16.79 8.01 21.36
CA ASN A 383 18.02 7.93 20.56
C ASN A 383 17.70 7.64 19.09
N VAL A 384 17.03 8.60 18.45
CA VAL A 384 16.70 8.52 17.02
C VAL A 384 17.63 9.47 16.27
N LEU A 385 18.33 8.96 15.26
CA LEU A 385 19.22 9.72 14.41
C LEU A 385 18.79 9.57 12.95
N VAL A 386 18.37 10.67 12.33
CA VAL A 386 18.06 10.78 10.91
C VAL A 386 19.12 11.64 10.25
N VAL A 387 19.85 11.09 9.28
CA VAL A 387 20.96 11.81 8.62
C VAL A 387 20.93 11.71 7.11
N ASP A 388 21.42 12.75 6.44
CA ASP A 388 21.71 12.75 5.00
C ASP A 388 20.52 12.26 4.16
N SER A 389 19.30 12.68 4.54
CA SER A 389 18.04 12.19 3.97
C SER A 389 17.19 13.33 3.44
N ARG A 390 16.20 13.00 2.60
CA ARG A 390 15.31 13.98 1.97
C ARG A 390 13.86 13.55 2.08
N ALA A 391 13.01 14.47 2.49
CA ALA A 391 11.56 14.35 2.53
C ALA A 391 10.95 15.33 1.54
N ILE A 392 10.25 14.83 0.52
CA ILE A 392 9.82 15.60 -0.65
C ILE A 392 8.32 15.45 -0.83
N GLY A 393 7.62 16.58 -0.92
CA GLY A 393 6.24 16.66 -1.35
C GLY A 393 6.10 17.28 -2.76
N PRO A 394 4.97 17.05 -3.46
CA PRO A 394 3.97 16.01 -3.17
C PRO A 394 4.52 14.59 -3.44
N ALA A 395 3.75 13.58 -3.05
CA ALA A 395 4.03 12.18 -3.38
C ALA A 395 3.49 11.79 -4.76
N ASP A 396 4.05 10.73 -5.36
CA ASP A 396 3.52 10.17 -6.60
C ASP A 396 2.28 9.30 -6.32
N TYR A 397 2.26 8.64 -5.16
CA TYR A 397 1.16 7.79 -4.74
C TYR A 397 0.13 8.56 -3.88
N PRO A 398 -1.17 8.42 -4.17
CA PRO A 398 -2.21 9.14 -3.45
C PRO A 398 -2.54 8.48 -2.10
N HIS A 399 -3.00 9.30 -1.16
CA HIS A 399 -3.57 8.83 0.10
C HIS A 399 -4.88 8.08 -0.16
N ARG A 400 -4.84 6.75 0.02
CA ARG A 400 -5.92 5.85 -0.40
C ARG A 400 -7.27 6.13 0.27
N TRP A 401 -7.28 6.66 1.50
CA TRP A 401 -8.50 7.14 2.16
C TRP A 401 -9.35 8.09 1.29
N THR A 402 -8.70 8.92 0.47
CA THR A 402 -9.37 9.93 -0.39
C THR A 402 -9.98 9.35 -1.67
N LEU A 403 -9.75 8.07 -1.94
CA LEU A 403 -10.33 7.38 -3.09
C LEU A 403 -11.79 6.99 -2.84
N THR A 404 -12.56 6.86 -3.90
CA THR A 404 -13.92 6.31 -3.86
C THR A 404 -13.90 4.85 -3.42
N GLY A 405 -15.04 4.36 -2.92
CA GLY A 405 -15.17 2.94 -2.55
C GLY A 405 -14.89 2.00 -3.73
N ALA A 406 -15.36 2.34 -4.93
CA ALA A 406 -15.13 1.54 -6.13
C ALA A 406 -13.65 1.47 -6.52
N GLU A 407 -12.92 2.59 -6.44
CA GLU A 407 -11.47 2.63 -6.69
C GLU A 407 -10.67 1.82 -5.66
N LYS A 408 -11.07 1.88 -4.38
CA LYS A 408 -10.46 1.08 -3.31
C LYS A 408 -10.65 -0.41 -3.57
N LEU A 409 -11.90 -0.84 -3.80
CA LEU A 409 -12.25 -2.25 -3.97
C LEU A 409 -11.61 -2.88 -5.20
N ARG A 410 -11.52 -2.15 -6.33
CA ARG A 410 -10.83 -2.62 -7.54
C ARG A 410 -9.30 -2.46 -7.47
N GLY A 411 -8.75 -1.98 -6.34
CA GLY A 411 -7.31 -1.86 -6.12
C GLY A 411 -6.61 -0.88 -7.08
N ALA A 412 -7.30 0.19 -7.46
CA ALA A 412 -6.84 1.14 -8.47
C ALA A 412 -5.41 1.65 -8.22
N GLY A 413 -4.63 1.69 -9.29
CA GLY A 413 -3.26 2.20 -9.30
C GLY A 413 -3.18 3.72 -9.19
N PRO A 414 -1.98 4.28 -8.94
CA PRO A 414 -1.80 5.72 -8.75
C PRO A 414 -2.18 6.53 -10.00
N ASP A 415 -1.94 6.02 -11.21
CA ASP A 415 -2.22 6.75 -12.46
C ASP A 415 -3.72 6.74 -12.84
N GLU A 416 -4.51 5.92 -12.17
CA GLU A 416 -5.93 5.74 -12.46
C GLU A 416 -6.84 6.63 -11.61
N VAL A 417 -6.27 7.36 -10.65
CA VAL A 417 -7.04 8.03 -9.60
C VAL A 417 -6.55 9.45 -9.29
N ALA A 418 -7.50 10.33 -8.99
CA ALA A 418 -7.23 11.73 -8.67
C ALA A 418 -6.75 11.97 -7.22
N GLY A 419 -6.78 10.96 -6.35
CA GLY A 419 -6.62 11.08 -4.88
C GLY A 419 -5.52 12.02 -4.37
N ARG A 420 -5.68 12.50 -3.12
CA ARG A 420 -4.79 13.51 -2.53
C ARG A 420 -3.34 13.01 -2.49
N ARG A 421 -2.41 13.81 -3.03
CA ARG A 421 -0.95 13.55 -3.05
C ARG A 421 -0.13 14.53 -2.23
N THR A 422 -0.78 15.57 -1.70
CA THR A 422 -0.12 16.60 -0.92
C THR A 422 0.47 16.01 0.37
N THR A 423 1.70 16.36 0.68
CA THR A 423 2.30 15.99 1.97
C THR A 423 1.72 16.89 3.05
N GLY A 424 0.91 16.33 3.96
CA GLY A 424 0.22 17.12 4.98
C GLY A 424 1.19 17.69 6.02
N CYS A 425 2.08 16.84 6.55
CA CYS A 425 3.08 17.26 7.52
C CYS A 425 4.41 16.56 7.28
N ALA A 426 5.53 17.29 7.30
CA ALA A 426 6.83 16.68 7.05
C ALA A 426 7.27 15.75 8.20
N PHE A 427 7.00 16.15 9.45
CA PHE A 427 7.34 15.39 10.65
C PHE A 427 6.26 15.50 11.73
N GLN A 428 5.73 14.36 12.14
CA GLN A 428 4.80 14.23 13.25
C GLN A 428 5.43 13.32 14.31
N PRO A 429 5.89 13.87 15.45
CA PRO A 429 6.35 13.01 16.53
C PRO A 429 5.22 12.08 16.99
N PHE A 430 5.54 10.79 17.19
CA PHE A 430 4.57 9.76 17.53
C PHE A 430 4.80 9.27 18.96
N THR A 431 3.81 9.45 19.83
CA THR A 431 3.77 8.91 21.19
C THR A 431 2.34 8.52 21.52
N ASP A 432 2.07 7.25 21.86
CA ASP A 432 0.69 6.77 21.97
C ASP A 432 0.50 5.80 23.14
N LEU A 433 -0.60 5.95 23.87
CA LEU A 433 -0.88 5.19 25.10
C LEU A 433 -1.29 3.74 24.86
N ARG A 434 -1.61 3.34 23.62
CA ARG A 434 -2.00 1.96 23.29
C ARG A 434 -0.86 0.97 23.49
N LEU A 435 0.39 1.40 23.37
CA LEU A 435 1.55 0.66 23.88
C LEU A 435 2.05 1.37 25.14
N ARG A 436 1.74 0.79 26.30
CA ARG A 436 2.27 1.24 27.59
C ARG A 436 3.76 0.95 27.62
N THR A 437 4.56 1.99 27.39
CA THR A 437 6.01 1.94 27.51
C THR A 437 6.47 2.85 28.63
N TRP A 438 7.50 2.41 29.36
CA TRP A 438 8.23 3.26 30.30
C TRP A 438 9.38 4.01 29.61
N LEU A 439 9.59 3.76 28.32
CA LEU A 439 10.60 4.45 27.53
C LEU A 439 10.20 5.92 27.39
N LYS A 440 11.01 6.81 27.97
CA LYS A 440 10.84 8.24 27.80
C LYS A 440 11.42 8.69 26.45
N PRO A 441 10.58 9.13 25.50
CA PRO A 441 11.05 9.53 24.18
C PRO A 441 11.84 10.85 24.25
N GLY A 442 12.86 10.99 23.41
CA GLY A 442 13.83 12.08 23.47
C GLY A 442 15.12 11.72 22.77
N ASN A 443 16.06 12.67 22.70
CA ASN A 443 17.27 12.55 21.89
C ASN A 443 16.92 12.16 20.43
N ILE A 444 16.01 12.92 19.82
CA ILE A 444 15.63 12.77 18.40
C ILE A 444 16.41 13.83 17.62
N VAL A 445 17.27 13.40 16.70
CA VAL A 445 18.18 14.26 15.96
C VAL A 445 17.98 14.07 14.47
N PHE A 446 17.77 15.18 13.76
CA PHE A 446 17.84 15.27 12.31
C PHE A 446 19.08 16.07 11.94
N ARG A 447 19.99 15.50 11.11
CA ARG A 447 21.19 16.17 10.64
C ARG A 447 21.33 16.11 9.12
N ASN A 448 21.60 17.22 8.47
CA ASN A 448 21.74 17.29 7.00
C ASN A 448 20.48 16.77 6.28
N VAL A 449 19.29 17.09 6.79
CA VAL A 449 18.02 16.63 6.22
C VAL A 449 17.33 17.77 5.48
N THR A 450 16.84 17.49 4.27
CA THR A 450 16.04 18.45 3.50
C THR A 450 14.56 18.05 3.53
N PHE A 451 13.69 19.01 3.87
CA PHE A 451 12.24 18.87 3.86
C PHE A 451 11.66 19.87 2.85
N GLU A 452 10.90 19.36 1.87
CA GLU A 452 10.43 20.16 0.76
C GLU A 452 8.92 20.01 0.58
N ASN A 453 8.24 21.14 0.40
CA ASN A 453 6.90 21.21 -0.16
C ASN A 453 5.78 20.46 0.61
N ALA A 454 5.96 20.23 1.90
CA ALA A 454 4.85 19.84 2.77
C ALA A 454 3.94 21.04 3.08
N ASN A 455 2.69 20.78 3.49
CA ASN A 455 1.80 21.84 3.96
C ASN A 455 2.37 22.42 5.26
N ARG A 456 2.65 21.59 6.27
CA ARG A 456 3.33 21.98 7.51
C ARG A 456 4.64 21.23 7.68
N PHE A 457 5.59 21.82 8.40
CA PHE A 457 6.81 21.11 8.76
C PHE A 457 6.59 20.16 9.94
N MET A 458 6.00 20.65 11.04
CA MET A 458 5.80 19.85 12.25
C MET A 458 4.41 20.02 12.87
N VAL A 459 3.82 18.91 13.32
CA VAL A 459 2.60 18.88 14.14
C VAL A 459 2.82 17.98 15.35
N PHE A 460 2.71 18.54 16.55
CA PHE A 460 2.80 17.78 17.80
C PHE A 460 1.86 18.38 18.85
N MET A 461 0.87 17.64 19.31
CA MET A 461 -0.21 18.12 20.17
C MET A 461 -0.38 17.23 21.41
N ASN A 462 0.71 17.03 22.14
CA ASN A 462 0.77 15.98 23.16
C ASN A 462 -0.08 16.27 24.40
N GLY A 463 -0.98 15.34 24.75
CA GLY A 463 -1.88 15.46 25.91
C GLY A 463 -3.20 16.19 25.65
N LEU A 464 -3.45 16.69 24.42
CA LEU A 464 -4.73 17.33 24.04
C LEU A 464 -5.69 16.37 23.31
N ALA A 465 -5.70 15.09 23.69
CA ALA A 465 -6.47 14.03 23.03
C ALA A 465 -6.19 13.90 21.51
N ALA A 466 -5.02 14.36 21.06
CA ALA A 466 -4.55 14.16 19.70
C ALA A 466 -4.24 12.67 19.49
N ILE A 467 -4.91 12.07 18.52
CA ILE A 467 -4.68 10.67 18.14
C ILE A 467 -3.19 10.52 17.78
N TRP A 468 -2.56 9.45 18.26
CA TRP A 468 -1.14 9.12 17.99
C TRP A 468 -0.13 10.04 18.69
N GLN A 469 -0.59 10.94 19.56
CA GLN A 469 0.25 11.87 20.30
C GLN A 469 -0.19 11.99 21.76
N ASP A 470 -0.96 11.05 22.30
CA ASP A 470 -1.45 11.06 23.69
C ASP A 470 -0.52 10.36 24.70
N GLY A 471 0.58 9.77 24.23
CA GLY A 471 1.55 9.03 25.02
C GLY A 471 2.48 9.86 25.90
N VAL A 472 3.55 9.21 26.38
CA VAL A 472 4.61 9.85 27.19
C VAL A 472 5.21 11.05 26.43
N PRO A 473 5.26 12.26 27.02
CA PRO A 473 5.80 13.44 26.37
C PRO A 473 7.26 13.28 25.92
N ILE A 474 7.60 13.89 24.79
CA ILE A 474 8.96 13.89 24.22
C ILE A 474 9.80 14.95 24.92
N GLU A 475 11.01 14.58 25.35
CA GLU A 475 11.94 15.49 26.04
C GLU A 475 12.54 16.54 25.09
N ASP A 476 13.17 16.09 24.02
CA ASP A 476 13.98 16.94 23.17
C ASP A 476 14.08 16.46 21.72
N ILE A 477 14.14 17.44 20.82
CA ILE A 477 14.33 17.24 19.38
C ILE A 477 15.33 18.28 18.86
N LEU A 478 16.34 17.84 18.12
CA LEU A 478 17.36 18.68 17.48
C LEU A 478 17.29 18.55 15.96
N PHE A 479 17.27 19.69 15.28
CA PHE A 479 17.50 19.81 13.84
C PHE A 479 18.82 20.56 13.62
N GLU A 480 19.75 19.95 12.89
CA GLU A 480 21.08 20.47 12.63
C GLU A 480 21.40 20.43 11.14
N ASN A 481 21.78 21.56 10.55
CA ASN A 481 22.08 21.68 9.11
C ASN A 481 20.90 21.24 8.22
N CYS A 482 19.66 21.48 8.67
CA CYS A 482 18.46 21.11 7.92
C CYS A 482 17.94 22.25 7.04
N ILE A 483 17.44 21.90 5.86
CA ILE A 483 16.77 22.85 4.95
C ILE A 483 15.28 22.50 4.94
N ILE A 484 14.44 23.42 5.38
CA ILE A 484 12.98 23.28 5.42
C ILE A 484 12.40 24.33 4.48
N ARG A 485 11.89 23.92 3.32
CA ARG A 485 11.49 24.88 2.29
C ARG A 485 10.15 24.59 1.64
N GLY A 486 9.49 25.66 1.22
CA GLY A 486 8.23 25.58 0.50
C GLY A 486 7.07 25.09 1.38
N MET A 487 7.11 25.39 2.68
CA MET A 487 5.98 25.16 3.57
C MET A 487 4.82 26.08 3.20
N VAL A 488 3.60 25.63 3.40
CA VAL A 488 2.38 26.40 3.10
C VAL A 488 1.79 26.99 4.37
N GLU A 489 1.97 26.31 5.51
CA GLU A 489 1.23 26.55 6.73
C GLU A 489 2.14 26.45 7.97
N PRO A 490 1.93 27.28 9.02
CA PRO A 490 2.76 27.24 10.22
C PRO A 490 2.79 25.87 10.88
N SER A 491 3.90 25.51 11.51
CA SER A 491 3.96 24.32 12.36
C SER A 491 3.19 24.57 13.67
N VAL A 492 2.61 23.53 14.26
CA VAL A 492 1.81 23.63 15.48
C VAL A 492 2.35 22.66 16.52
N VAL A 493 2.82 23.18 17.65
CA VAL A 493 3.51 22.38 18.67
C VAL A 493 3.00 22.74 20.07
N TYR A 494 2.40 21.76 20.75
CA TYR A 494 1.95 21.82 22.12
C TYR A 494 2.62 20.71 22.92
N ALA A 495 3.10 21.06 24.11
CA ALA A 495 3.52 20.11 25.14
C ALA A 495 2.77 20.36 26.47
N PRO A 496 2.61 19.34 27.31
CA PRO A 496 2.07 19.51 28.66
C PRO A 496 2.95 20.44 29.50
N GLU A 497 2.35 21.25 30.37
CA GLU A 497 3.07 22.25 31.18
C GLU A 497 4.13 21.62 32.11
N GLU A 498 3.80 20.46 32.69
CA GLU A 498 4.71 19.70 33.56
C GLU A 498 5.88 19.04 32.81
N HIS A 499 5.76 18.95 31.48
CA HIS A 499 6.70 18.24 30.61
C HIS A 499 6.97 19.07 29.33
N PRO A 500 7.61 20.24 29.46
CA PRO A 500 7.87 21.10 28.31
C PRO A 500 8.82 20.42 27.32
N LEU A 501 8.54 20.57 26.03
CA LEU A 501 9.40 20.07 24.96
C LEU A 501 10.56 21.04 24.71
N LYS A 502 11.79 20.53 24.61
CA LYS A 502 12.94 21.29 24.11
C LYS A 502 13.10 21.08 22.61
N LEU A 503 12.94 22.14 21.82
CA LEU A 503 13.03 22.10 20.36
C LEU A 503 14.20 22.98 19.89
N VAL A 504 15.24 22.36 19.33
CA VAL A 504 16.49 23.04 18.97
C VAL A 504 16.69 23.04 17.46
N PHE A 505 17.03 24.20 16.89
CA PHE A 505 17.42 24.37 15.49
C PHE A 505 18.81 25.00 15.39
N ARG A 506 19.74 24.32 14.72
CA ARG A 506 21.11 24.80 14.48
C ARG A 506 21.43 24.81 13.01
N ASN A 507 21.92 25.93 12.49
CA ASN A 507 22.32 26.08 11.08
C ASN A 507 21.21 25.67 10.10
N CYS A 508 19.96 26.03 10.43
CA CYS A 508 18.80 25.65 9.63
C CYS A 508 18.35 26.79 8.71
N GLU A 509 17.76 26.43 7.57
CA GLU A 509 17.07 27.37 6.68
C GLU A 509 15.58 27.02 6.64
N PHE A 510 14.72 28.02 6.79
CA PHE A 510 13.27 27.84 6.83
C PHE A 510 12.59 28.78 5.83
N SER A 511 11.74 28.25 4.94
CA SER A 511 10.99 29.08 4.00
C SER A 511 9.57 28.63 3.75
N PHE A 512 8.72 29.62 3.52
CA PHE A 512 7.32 29.45 3.12
C PHE A 512 7.10 29.94 1.70
N ARG A 513 6.12 29.35 1.01
CA ARG A 513 5.72 29.78 -0.34
C ARG A 513 5.11 31.18 -0.33
N GLU A 514 4.35 31.48 0.71
CA GLU A 514 3.72 32.77 0.96
C GLU A 514 4.08 33.28 2.35
N ARG A 515 3.98 34.59 2.57
CA ARG A 515 4.32 35.18 3.87
C ARG A 515 3.39 34.67 4.98
N LYS A 516 3.98 34.22 6.09
CA LYS A 516 3.27 33.87 7.34
C LYS A 516 3.74 34.74 8.49
N GLU A 517 2.86 34.92 9.48
CA GLU A 517 3.21 35.68 10.69
C GLU A 517 4.28 34.96 11.52
N ALA A 518 4.14 33.64 11.67
CA ALA A 518 5.08 32.80 12.40
C ALA A 518 5.38 31.49 11.67
N ALA A 519 6.59 30.93 11.84
CA ALA A 519 6.91 29.59 11.35
C ALA A 519 6.35 28.49 12.27
N PHE A 520 6.30 28.77 13.58
CA PHE A 520 5.75 27.88 14.60
C PHE A 520 4.75 28.61 15.50
N LEU A 521 3.60 27.98 15.73
CA LEU A 521 2.67 28.29 16.81
C LEU A 521 2.94 27.31 17.95
N VAL A 522 3.37 27.82 19.10
CA VAL A 522 3.84 26.98 20.20
C VAL A 522 3.10 27.24 21.50
N LYS A 523 3.04 26.21 22.36
CA LYS A 523 2.63 26.33 23.76
C LYS A 523 3.41 25.36 24.64
N ASN A 524 4.04 25.88 25.69
CA ASN A 524 4.92 25.13 26.61
C ASN A 524 6.11 24.44 25.89
N VAL A 525 6.68 25.11 24.89
CA VAL A 525 7.83 24.61 24.13
C VAL A 525 8.99 25.56 24.31
N ASN A 526 10.14 25.04 24.73
CA ASN A 526 11.39 25.80 24.74
C ASN A 526 12.06 25.72 23.37
N VAL A 527 11.84 26.74 22.54
CA VAL A 527 12.44 26.85 21.20
C VAL A 527 13.79 27.54 21.29
N VAL A 528 14.85 26.84 20.88
CA VAL A 528 16.23 27.36 20.84
C VAL A 528 16.68 27.42 19.39
N THR A 529 17.16 28.58 18.95
CA THR A 529 17.67 28.79 17.59
C THR A 529 19.13 29.25 17.62
N GLU A 530 19.92 28.71 16.71
CA GLU A 530 21.32 29.07 16.49
C GLU A 530 21.57 29.12 14.98
N ASN A 531 21.89 30.30 14.44
CA ASN A 531 22.12 30.49 13.01
C ASN A 531 20.96 29.96 12.13
N VAL A 532 19.72 30.37 12.45
CA VAL A 532 18.53 30.03 11.67
C VAL A 532 18.21 31.16 10.70
N LYS A 533 18.15 30.84 9.41
CA LYS A 533 17.70 31.77 8.37
C LYS A 533 16.24 31.52 8.03
N THR A 534 15.46 32.58 7.89
CA THR A 534 14.04 32.49 7.53
C THR A 534 13.71 33.32 6.30
N SER A 535 12.82 32.82 5.44
CA SER A 535 12.23 33.57 4.32
C SER A 535 10.70 33.46 4.36
N ASN A 536 10.01 34.56 4.07
CA ASN A 536 8.54 34.66 4.09
C ASN A 536 7.91 34.37 5.47
N VAL A 537 8.58 34.75 6.56
CA VAL A 537 8.09 34.58 7.93
C VAL A 537 8.34 35.86 8.73
N GLY A 538 7.38 36.27 9.56
CA GLY A 538 7.54 37.40 10.48
C GLY A 538 8.44 37.06 11.67
N VAL A 539 8.07 36.04 12.46
CA VAL A 539 8.84 35.56 13.61
C VAL A 539 9.04 34.04 13.55
N PHE A 540 10.13 33.52 14.12
CA PHE A 540 10.37 32.08 14.06
C PHE A 540 9.34 31.27 14.86
N ALA A 541 9.05 31.66 16.10
CA ALA A 541 8.04 31.03 16.94
C ALA A 541 7.18 32.07 17.66
N ALA A 542 5.88 31.80 17.78
CA ALA A 542 4.92 32.61 18.50
C ALA A 542 4.19 31.76 19.56
N GLU A 543 4.24 32.20 20.82
CA GLU A 543 3.54 31.55 21.94
C GLU A 543 2.03 31.83 21.85
N ARG A 544 1.20 30.79 22.01
CA ARG A 544 -0.27 30.91 21.92
C ARG A 544 -0.97 30.24 23.10
N LYS A 545 -1.50 31.06 24.02
CA LYS A 545 -2.16 30.59 25.26
C LYS A 545 -3.34 29.62 25.02
N GLY A 546 -4.08 29.79 23.93
CA GLY A 546 -5.28 29.01 23.59
C GLY A 546 -5.09 27.96 22.49
N LEU A 547 -3.86 27.50 22.22
CA LEU A 547 -3.59 26.52 21.16
C LEU A 547 -4.43 25.24 21.35
N SER A 548 -5.15 24.82 20.32
CA SER A 548 -6.04 23.66 20.34
C SER A 548 -5.92 22.83 19.06
N TYR A 549 -6.58 21.67 19.02
CA TYR A 549 -6.58 20.81 17.83
C TYR A 549 -7.25 21.47 16.60
N ASP A 550 -8.18 22.41 16.81
CA ASP A 550 -8.83 23.12 15.71
C ASP A 550 -7.86 24.03 14.93
N ASP A 551 -6.68 24.30 15.49
CA ASP A 551 -5.59 25.02 14.81
C ASP A 551 -4.86 24.15 13.78
N VAL A 552 -5.25 22.88 13.62
CA VAL A 552 -4.74 21.94 12.61
C VAL A 552 -5.86 21.47 11.67
N PRO A 553 -6.47 22.37 10.86
CA PRO A 553 -7.75 22.13 10.17
C PRO A 553 -7.71 21.06 9.07
N GLU A 554 -6.55 20.68 8.54
CA GLU A 554 -6.42 19.69 7.44
C GLU A 554 -6.50 18.23 7.89
N PHE A 555 -6.57 17.94 9.19
CA PHE A 555 -6.66 16.57 9.72
C PHE A 555 -8.01 16.28 10.41
N PRO A 556 -9.19 16.53 9.77
CA PRO A 556 -10.48 16.33 10.43
C PRO A 556 -10.82 14.86 10.70
N SER A 557 -10.26 13.91 9.93
CA SER A 557 -10.42 12.46 10.19
C SER A 557 -9.64 11.94 11.39
N TRP A 558 -8.88 12.84 12.04
CA TRP A 558 -7.99 12.57 13.16
C TRP A 558 -8.54 13.17 14.46
N ARG A 559 -9.78 13.70 14.40
CA ARG A 559 -10.58 13.98 15.58
C ARG A 559 -10.75 12.68 16.35
N VAL A 560 -10.59 12.79 17.67
CA VAL A 560 -10.95 11.81 18.71
C VAL A 560 -11.86 10.71 18.15
N GLU A 561 -11.35 9.47 18.09
CA GLU A 561 -12.19 8.31 17.75
C GLU A 561 -13.46 8.39 18.62
N SER A 562 -14.63 8.48 17.99
CA SER A 562 -15.87 8.45 18.76
C SER A 562 -15.92 7.16 19.59
N ALA A 563 -16.65 7.16 20.70
CA ALA A 563 -16.84 5.94 21.48
C ALA A 563 -17.36 4.78 20.58
N GLU A 564 -18.16 5.11 19.55
CA GLU A 564 -18.58 4.18 18.50
C GLU A 564 -17.45 3.69 17.60
N GLN A 565 -16.55 4.56 17.13
CA GLN A 565 -15.39 4.14 16.32
C GLN A 565 -14.44 3.24 17.13
N ARG A 566 -14.21 3.56 18.41
CA ARG A 566 -13.40 2.72 19.32
C ARG A 566 -14.05 1.37 19.57
N ALA A 567 -15.36 1.34 19.80
CA ALA A 567 -16.11 0.10 19.96
C ALA A 567 -16.07 -0.75 18.69
N LYS A 568 -16.20 -0.12 17.50
CA LYS A 568 -16.08 -0.80 16.20
C LYS A 568 -14.70 -1.43 15.98
N TRP A 569 -13.65 -0.85 16.54
CA TRP A 569 -12.27 -1.36 16.48
C TRP A 569 -11.85 -2.21 17.68
N GLY A 570 -12.77 -2.49 18.62
CA GLY A 570 -12.46 -3.27 19.83
C GLY A 570 -11.50 -2.58 20.80
N LEU A 571 -11.34 -1.26 20.71
CA LEU A 571 -10.46 -0.46 21.57
C LEU A 571 -11.17 -0.05 22.87
N PRO A 572 -10.47 -0.03 24.03
CA PRO A 572 -11.05 0.43 25.29
C PRO A 572 -11.49 1.89 25.20
N PRO A 573 -12.54 2.31 25.92
CA PRO A 573 -13.01 3.69 25.91
C PRO A 573 -11.90 4.66 26.32
N LEU A 574 -11.94 5.89 25.77
CA LEU A 574 -11.04 6.96 26.16
C LEU A 574 -11.11 7.14 27.67
N ARG A 575 -9.96 7.00 28.35
CA ARG A 575 -9.86 7.43 29.74
C ARG A 575 -10.00 8.94 29.73
N THR A 576 -11.08 9.45 30.30
CA THR A 576 -11.13 10.86 30.68
C THR A 576 -9.97 11.09 31.64
N ALA A 577 -9.10 12.05 31.31
CA ALA A 577 -8.06 12.49 32.22
C ALA A 577 -8.74 12.91 33.52
N LYS A 578 -8.34 12.28 34.63
CA LYS A 578 -8.63 12.72 35.98
C LYS A 578 -7.31 13.06 36.64
#